data_AF-A0AAV8YNK4-F1
#
_entry.id   AF-A0AAV8YNK4-F1
#
_cell.length_a   1.000
_cell.length_b   1.000
_cell.length_c   1.000
_cell.angle_alpha   90.00
_cell.angle_beta   90.00
_cell.angle_gamma   90.00
#
_symmetry.space_group_name_H-M   'P 1'
#
loop_
_entity.id
_entity.type
_entity.pdbx_description
1 polymer ?
#
loop_
_entity_poly.entity_id
_entity_poly.type
_entity_poly.pdbx_seq_one_letter_code
_entity_poly.pdbx_strand_id
1 'polypeptide(L)'
;MYLATVKGAPETLRDMFSDIPEKYDEVYLELSRRGARVLALGYREIGKLSTQELRDLTREDVEIDLRFVGFVIISCPLKTDSKSVIKELQYSSHKVVMITGDNPLTACHVAKELKFTPKPTLILTQDNDNFLWQSIDESEQLQLDYDYKTLVKKYDLCITGNGLNYLRENFNSFLNLILPYITVFARFAPKQKEFVIVQLKYLGYTTLMCGDGTNDVGALKTRGQQKEKIEKERERRQKEIKEAGPPRNRPNHVRNMIDQRDRLQAKVDKMMKELEEQDQPQVVKLGDASIASPFTSKLSSIMCICHIIKQGRCTLVTTLQMFKILALNALILAYTQSVLYLDGIKLRDLQATLQGLLLAACFLFISRSKPLKVLSKQRPLPNIFNLYTILTVILQFTVHFLCLIFLVQKAKLHMPEDVNFNSISTESLEELSEEEKEKLFTPNIVNSTVYIISMALQIATFAINYRGHPYMESLKQNKALLYSILGSGGVVLALTLGIIPELSAQFEIIDFPPDFRIILLQVLFADFFFSYVVDRLCLWLCGEGRTKAKR
;
A
#
# COMPACT_ATOMS: atom_id res chain seq x y z
N MET A 1 7.61 -47.65 36.10
CA MET A 1 6.66 -46.70 36.70
C MET A 1 6.54 -45.56 35.71
N TYR A 2 5.34 -45.30 35.22
CA TYR A 2 5.07 -44.26 34.22
C TYR A 2 4.50 -43.04 34.91
N LEU A 3 4.98 -41.88 34.47
CA LEU A 3 4.56 -40.56 34.92
C LEU A 3 4.00 -39.82 33.70
N ALA A 4 2.76 -39.35 33.80
CA ALA A 4 2.22 -38.40 32.84
C ALA A 4 2.46 -36.98 33.36
N THR A 5 2.97 -36.11 32.50
CA THR A 5 3.11 -34.68 32.80
C THR A 5 2.30 -33.89 31.78
N VAL A 6 1.51 -32.95 32.26
CA VAL A 6 0.58 -32.17 31.47
C VAL A 6 0.87 -30.69 31.69
N LYS A 7 0.89 -29.93 30.60
CA LYS A 7 0.97 -28.46 30.64
C LYS A 7 -0.16 -27.88 29.83
N GLY A 8 -0.76 -26.80 30.31
CA GLY A 8 -1.94 -26.24 29.67
C GLY A 8 -2.29 -24.86 30.18
N ALA A 9 -3.38 -24.32 29.64
CA ALA A 9 -3.95 -23.08 30.14
C ALA A 9 -4.57 -23.33 31.53
N PRO A 10 -4.37 -22.43 32.51
CA PRO A 10 -4.87 -22.60 33.87
C PRO A 10 -6.36 -22.93 33.95
N GLU A 11 -7.18 -22.25 33.15
CA GLU A 11 -8.62 -22.43 33.06
C GLU A 11 -9.05 -23.78 32.47
N THR A 12 -8.24 -24.40 31.61
CA THR A 12 -8.56 -25.70 30.99
C THR A 12 -8.14 -26.86 31.87
N LEU A 13 -6.99 -26.75 32.53
CA LEU A 13 -6.53 -27.79 33.44
C LEU A 13 -7.23 -27.78 34.79
N ARG A 14 -7.89 -26.68 35.16
CA ARG A 14 -8.62 -26.52 36.42
C ARG A 14 -9.52 -27.72 36.72
N ASP A 15 -10.37 -28.10 35.77
CA ASP A 15 -11.35 -29.17 35.94
C ASP A 15 -10.74 -30.57 35.83
N MET A 16 -9.46 -30.67 35.44
CA MET A 16 -8.69 -31.93 35.33
C MET A 16 -7.87 -32.23 36.58
N PHE A 17 -7.78 -31.29 37.54
CA PHE A 17 -7.04 -31.47 38.78
C PHE A 17 -7.89 -32.15 39.86
N SER A 18 -7.26 -33.08 40.57
CA SER A 18 -7.86 -33.78 41.73
C SER A 18 -7.91 -32.91 42.99
N ASP A 19 -6.89 -32.08 43.20
CA ASP A 19 -6.77 -31.17 44.33
C ASP A 19 -6.36 -29.78 43.84
N ILE A 20 -7.20 -28.78 44.11
CA ILE A 20 -7.05 -27.41 43.65
C ILE A 20 -6.74 -26.52 44.86
N PRO A 21 -5.58 -25.84 44.89
CA PRO A 21 -5.28 -24.89 45.96
C PRO A 21 -6.31 -23.76 46.04
N GLU A 22 -6.66 -23.31 47.25
CA GLU A 22 -7.67 -22.26 47.48
C GLU A 22 -7.41 -20.96 46.68
N LYS A 23 -6.14 -20.59 46.49
CA LYS A 23 -5.72 -19.37 45.76
C LYS A 23 -5.38 -19.60 44.30
N TYR A 24 -5.72 -20.75 43.73
CA TYR A 24 -5.38 -21.07 42.34
C TYR A 24 -5.92 -20.00 41.37
N ASP A 25 -7.23 -19.73 41.45
CA ASP A 25 -7.93 -18.80 40.55
C ASP A 25 -7.44 -17.35 40.74
N GLU A 26 -7.30 -16.91 41.98
CA GLU A 26 -6.81 -15.56 42.33
C GLU A 26 -5.41 -15.30 41.76
N VAL A 27 -4.47 -16.22 41.98
CA VAL A 27 -3.06 -16.05 41.60
C VAL A 27 -2.88 -16.04 40.09
N TYR A 28 -3.49 -16.97 39.34
CA TYR A 28 -3.30 -16.98 37.89
C TYR A 28 -3.98 -15.78 37.24
N LEU A 29 -5.15 -15.33 37.74
CA LEU A 29 -5.84 -14.15 37.24
C LEU A 29 -5.00 -12.89 37.49
N GLU A 30 -4.44 -12.73 38.68
CA GLU A 30 -3.56 -11.60 39.00
C GLU A 30 -2.34 -11.55 38.05
N LEU A 31 -1.67 -12.68 37.87
CA LEU A 31 -0.50 -12.78 37.00
C LEU A 31 -0.87 -12.53 35.52
N SER A 32 -2.04 -13.01 35.08
CA SER A 32 -2.55 -12.76 33.73
C SER A 32 -2.92 -11.29 33.51
N ARG A 33 -3.52 -10.63 34.51
CA ARG A 33 -3.83 -9.18 34.50
C ARG A 33 -2.57 -8.32 34.47
N ARG A 34 -1.45 -8.82 35.03
CA ARG A 34 -0.11 -8.22 34.90
C ARG A 34 0.55 -8.47 33.54
N GLY A 35 -0.15 -9.13 32.60
CA GLY A 35 0.34 -9.34 31.23
C GLY A 35 1.29 -10.52 31.09
N ALA A 36 1.46 -11.35 32.12
CA ALA A 36 2.26 -12.55 31.99
C ALA A 36 1.46 -13.67 31.31
N ARG A 37 2.16 -14.52 30.55
CA ARG A 37 1.60 -15.77 30.06
C ARG A 37 1.77 -16.83 31.14
N VAL A 38 0.65 -17.28 31.70
CA VAL A 38 0.63 -18.30 32.76
C VAL A 38 0.31 -19.66 32.16
N LEU A 39 1.10 -20.67 32.50
CA LEU A 39 0.83 -22.07 32.19
C LEU A 39 0.72 -22.86 33.49
N ALA A 40 -0.33 -23.66 33.62
CA ALA A 40 -0.47 -24.60 34.72
C ALA A 40 0.26 -25.91 34.40
N LEU A 41 0.92 -26.48 35.40
CA LEU A 41 1.61 -27.77 35.32
C LEU A 41 0.91 -28.77 36.23
N GLY A 42 0.62 -29.94 35.66
CA GLY A 42 0.06 -31.09 36.35
C GLY A 42 0.87 -32.34 36.09
N TYR A 43 0.80 -33.29 37.02
CA TYR A 43 1.31 -34.64 36.76
C TYR A 43 0.39 -35.70 37.36
N ARG A 44 0.50 -36.91 36.82
CA ARG A 44 -0.15 -38.09 37.39
C ARG A 44 0.76 -39.29 37.36
N GLU A 45 0.79 -40.02 38.46
CA GLU A 45 1.48 -41.30 38.56
C GLU A 45 0.56 -42.40 38.04
N ILE A 46 0.92 -43.01 36.90
CA ILE A 46 0.13 -44.07 36.26
C ILE A 46 0.57 -45.47 36.78
N GLY A 47 1.70 -45.56 37.48
CA GLY A 47 2.17 -46.82 38.07
C GLY A 47 2.92 -47.70 37.06
N LYS A 48 2.92 -49.03 37.25
CA LYS A 48 3.57 -49.99 36.33
C LYS A 48 2.51 -50.56 35.39
N LEU A 49 2.61 -50.21 34.10
CA LEU A 49 1.79 -50.77 33.03
C LEU A 49 2.65 -51.64 32.11
N SER A 50 2.02 -52.61 31.45
CA SER A 50 2.61 -53.34 30.33
C SER A 50 2.68 -52.46 29.08
N THR A 51 3.51 -52.84 28.11
CA THR A 51 3.67 -52.11 26.84
C THR A 51 2.43 -52.13 25.95
N GLN A 52 1.50 -53.06 26.17
CA GLN A 52 0.22 -53.12 25.46
C GLN A 52 -0.79 -52.15 26.08
N GLU A 53 -0.97 -52.19 27.41
CA GLU A 53 -1.87 -51.26 28.12
C GLU A 53 -1.49 -49.78 27.90
N LEU A 54 -0.21 -49.49 27.70
CA LEU A 54 0.27 -48.13 27.41
C LEU A 54 -0.07 -47.64 26.00
N ARG A 55 -0.26 -48.56 25.02
CA ARG A 55 -0.70 -48.22 23.66
C ARG A 55 -2.20 -48.05 23.56
N ASP A 56 -2.95 -48.74 24.41
CA ASP A 56 -4.41 -48.70 24.44
C ASP A 56 -4.95 -47.50 25.23
N LEU A 57 -4.10 -46.84 26.02
CA LEU A 57 -4.42 -45.61 26.77
C LEU A 57 -4.81 -44.47 25.84
N THR A 58 -6.00 -43.92 26.03
CA THR A 58 -6.44 -42.73 25.32
C THR A 58 -5.94 -41.45 26.00
N ARG A 59 -6.02 -40.33 25.30
CA ARG A 59 -5.63 -39.03 25.85
C ARG A 59 -6.49 -38.64 27.05
N GLU A 60 -7.79 -38.88 26.96
CA GLU A 60 -8.76 -38.59 28.02
C GLU A 60 -8.44 -39.40 29.29
N ASP A 61 -8.08 -40.66 29.14
CA ASP A 61 -7.69 -41.51 30.26
C ASP A 61 -6.45 -40.98 31.00
N VAL A 62 -5.56 -40.25 30.31
CA VAL A 62 -4.34 -39.68 30.88
C VAL A 62 -4.59 -38.30 31.53
N GLU A 63 -5.54 -37.53 31.01
CA GLU A 63 -5.84 -36.14 31.40
C GLU A 63 -6.89 -36.02 32.55
N ILE A 64 -7.03 -37.04 33.40
CA ILE A 64 -7.91 -37.02 34.60
C ILE A 64 -7.11 -37.13 35.91
N ASP A 65 -7.65 -36.64 37.02
CA ASP A 65 -7.07 -36.72 38.37
C ASP A 65 -5.59 -36.28 38.45
N LEU A 66 -5.28 -35.18 37.78
CA LEU A 66 -3.94 -34.61 37.80
C LEU A 66 -3.65 -34.01 39.18
N ARG A 67 -2.40 -34.10 39.65
CA ARG A 67 -1.91 -33.34 40.80
C ARG A 67 -1.31 -32.03 40.32
N PHE A 68 -1.74 -30.92 40.90
CA PHE A 68 -1.19 -29.60 40.60
C PHE A 68 0.24 -29.49 41.14
N VAL A 69 1.16 -28.99 40.31
CA VAL A 69 2.56 -28.74 40.69
C VAL A 69 2.80 -27.26 40.95
N GLY A 70 2.32 -26.41 40.03
CA GLY A 70 2.62 -25.00 40.05
C GLY A 70 2.33 -24.30 38.72
N PHE A 71 2.56 -22.99 38.72
CA PHE A 71 2.46 -22.15 37.53
C PHE A 71 3.84 -21.83 36.95
N VAL A 72 3.94 -21.83 35.62
CA VAL A 72 5.06 -21.27 34.89
C VAL A 72 4.64 -19.92 34.34
N ILE A 73 5.37 -18.88 34.72
CA ILE A 73 5.11 -17.50 34.33
C ILE A 73 6.12 -17.12 33.26
N ILE A 74 5.64 -16.82 32.06
CA ILE A 74 6.46 -16.40 30.93
C ILE A 74 6.17 -14.93 30.66
N SER A 75 7.18 -14.08 30.87
CA SER A 75 7.15 -12.70 30.42
C SER A 75 7.51 -12.64 28.94
N CYS A 76 6.60 -12.11 28.13
CA CYS A 76 6.85 -11.85 26.71
C CYS A 76 7.16 -10.36 26.55
N PRO A 77 8.43 -9.94 26.55
CA PRO A 77 8.78 -8.52 26.47
C PRO A 77 8.33 -7.94 25.13
N LEU A 78 7.85 -6.70 25.17
CA LEU A 78 7.53 -5.95 23.96
C LEU A 78 8.81 -5.58 23.21
N LYS A 79 8.76 -5.60 21.88
CA LYS A 79 9.83 -5.04 21.05
C LYS A 79 9.98 -3.53 21.36
N THR A 80 11.22 -3.06 21.38
CA THR A 80 11.57 -1.70 21.78
C THR A 80 10.99 -0.63 20.85
N ASP A 81 10.76 -0.95 19.58
CA ASP A 81 10.21 -0.06 18.57
C ASP A 81 8.67 -0.01 18.56
N SER A 82 7.98 -1.03 19.09
CA SER A 82 6.51 -1.17 19.04
C SER A 82 5.76 0.08 19.50
N LYS A 83 6.13 0.63 20.68
CA LYS A 83 5.46 1.81 21.25
C LYS A 83 5.56 3.03 20.33
N SER A 84 6.71 3.22 19.69
CA SER A 84 6.94 4.35 18.78
C SER A 84 6.14 4.21 17.47
N VAL A 85 6.09 3.00 16.92
CA VAL A 85 5.40 2.68 15.67
C VAL A 85 3.89 2.81 15.82
N ILE A 86 3.31 2.24 16.88
CA ILE A 86 1.87 2.35 17.14
C ILE A 86 1.47 3.81 17.32
N LYS A 87 2.27 4.60 18.04
CA LYS A 87 2.04 6.03 18.23
C LYS A 87 2.06 6.79 16.90
N GLU A 88 3.02 6.52 16.01
CA GLU A 88 3.08 7.13 14.68
C GLU A 88 1.85 6.77 13.82
N LEU A 89 1.41 5.51 13.86
CA LEU A 89 0.22 5.05 13.13
C LEU A 89 -1.06 5.76 13.59
N GLN A 90 -1.25 5.90 14.91
CA GLN A 90 -2.38 6.61 15.50
C GLN A 90 -2.40 8.09 15.11
N TYR A 91 -1.25 8.78 15.17
CA TYR A 91 -1.16 10.18 14.72
C TYR A 91 -1.45 10.36 13.23
N SER A 92 -1.16 9.34 12.41
CA SER A 92 -1.44 9.33 10.97
C SER A 92 -2.89 8.95 10.61
N SER A 93 -3.81 8.98 11.59
CA SER A 93 -5.23 8.60 11.43
C SER A 93 -5.44 7.14 10.98
N HIS A 94 -4.60 6.20 11.41
CA HIS A 94 -4.87 4.77 11.28
C HIS A 94 -5.46 4.24 12.59
N LYS A 95 -6.41 3.30 12.46
CA LYS A 95 -6.90 2.53 13.61
C LYS A 95 -6.06 1.26 13.74
N VAL A 96 -5.46 1.07 14.91
CA VAL A 96 -4.72 -0.14 15.25
C VAL A 96 -5.67 -1.11 15.96
N VAL A 97 -5.62 -2.37 15.56
CA VAL A 97 -6.43 -3.46 16.09
C VAL A 97 -5.50 -4.65 16.33
N MET A 98 -5.70 -5.35 17.45
CA MET A 98 -4.94 -6.55 17.80
C MET A 98 -5.80 -7.80 17.58
N ILE A 99 -5.26 -8.81 16.89
CA ILE A 99 -5.90 -10.12 16.70
C ILE A 99 -4.92 -11.20 17.14
N THR A 100 -5.16 -11.80 18.32
CA THR A 100 -4.25 -12.77 18.94
C THR A 100 -4.95 -14.09 19.31
N GLY A 101 -4.14 -15.15 19.44
CA GLY A 101 -4.55 -16.43 20.01
C GLY A 101 -4.40 -16.50 21.54
N ASP A 102 -3.78 -15.50 22.16
CA ASP A 102 -3.54 -15.47 23.60
C ASP A 102 -4.81 -15.18 24.41
N ASN A 103 -4.72 -15.36 25.74
CA ASN A 103 -5.78 -15.07 26.69
C ASN A 103 -6.19 -13.57 26.60
N PRO A 104 -7.51 -13.24 26.65
CA PRO A 104 -8.01 -11.87 26.62
C PRO A 104 -7.37 -10.93 27.66
N LEU A 105 -7.07 -11.41 28.88
CA LEU A 105 -6.48 -10.58 29.93
C LEU A 105 -5.07 -10.11 29.55
N THR A 106 -4.23 -11.03 29.08
CA THR A 106 -2.87 -10.74 28.59
C THR A 106 -2.91 -9.81 27.38
N ALA A 107 -3.82 -10.06 26.43
CA ALA A 107 -3.99 -9.23 25.24
C ALA A 107 -4.40 -7.79 25.59
N CYS A 108 -5.35 -7.63 26.52
CA CYS A 108 -5.79 -6.31 27.00
C CYS A 108 -4.66 -5.57 27.74
N HIS A 109 -3.85 -6.28 28.52
CA HIS A 109 -2.68 -5.70 29.18
C HIS A 109 -1.69 -5.14 28.15
N VAL A 110 -1.32 -5.93 27.15
CA VAL A 110 -0.39 -5.50 26.08
C VAL A 110 -0.96 -4.33 25.29
N ALA A 111 -2.26 -4.34 25.00
CA ALA A 111 -2.94 -3.24 24.32
C ALA A 111 -2.89 -1.92 25.11
N LYS A 112 -3.09 -2.01 26.43
CA LYS A 112 -2.95 -0.88 27.37
C LYS A 112 -1.52 -0.36 27.44
N GLU A 113 -0.53 -1.26 27.47
CA GLU A 113 0.89 -0.87 27.50
C GLU A 113 1.36 -0.19 26.20
N LEU A 114 0.83 -0.62 25.06
CA LEU A 114 1.06 -0.01 23.75
C LEU A 114 0.23 1.26 23.51
N LYS A 115 -0.68 1.62 24.43
CA LYS A 115 -1.49 2.84 24.43
C LYS A 115 -2.41 3.01 23.22
N PHE A 116 -2.92 1.90 22.66
CA PHE A 116 -3.96 1.97 21.62
C PHE A 116 -5.38 1.70 22.09
N THR A 117 -5.56 1.41 23.38
CA THR A 117 -6.84 1.38 24.09
C THR A 117 -6.85 2.48 25.17
N PRO A 118 -7.25 3.73 24.84
CA PRO A 118 -7.25 4.82 25.80
C PRO A 118 -8.39 4.75 26.82
N LYS A 119 -9.44 3.97 26.55
CA LYS A 119 -10.62 3.83 27.41
C LYS A 119 -10.53 2.57 28.27
N PRO A 120 -11.35 2.46 29.34
CA PRO A 120 -11.53 1.17 30.01
C PRO A 120 -12.01 0.11 29.00
N THR A 121 -11.38 -1.06 29.03
CA THR A 121 -11.70 -2.17 28.11
C THR A 121 -12.75 -3.09 28.73
N LEU A 122 -13.78 -3.41 27.95
CA LEU A 122 -14.76 -4.45 28.28
C LEU A 122 -14.49 -5.70 27.46
N ILE A 123 -14.53 -6.86 28.12
CA ILE A 123 -14.34 -8.17 27.52
C ILE A 123 -15.70 -8.84 27.40
N LEU A 124 -16.01 -9.41 26.23
CA LEU A 124 -17.18 -10.25 26.06
C LEU A 124 -16.90 -11.65 26.64
N THR A 125 -17.39 -11.90 27.84
CA THR A 125 -17.27 -13.16 28.57
C THR A 125 -18.57 -13.95 28.49
N GLN A 126 -18.43 -15.28 28.52
CA GLN A 126 -19.54 -16.21 28.58
C GLN A 126 -19.90 -16.42 30.04
N ASP A 127 -21.18 -16.22 30.38
CA ASP A 127 -21.75 -16.51 31.68
C ASP A 127 -22.93 -17.46 31.48
N ASN A 128 -22.72 -18.74 31.82
CA ASN A 128 -23.62 -19.85 31.50
C ASN A 128 -23.93 -19.91 29.99
N ASP A 129 -25.19 -19.63 29.60
CA ASP A 129 -25.69 -19.67 28.22
C ASP A 129 -25.72 -18.30 27.54
N ASN A 130 -25.49 -17.21 28.28
CA ASN A 130 -25.53 -15.85 27.76
C ASN A 130 -24.15 -15.20 27.77
N PHE A 131 -23.97 -14.18 26.94
CA PHE A 131 -22.75 -13.40 26.91
C PHE A 131 -22.98 -12.03 27.54
N LEU A 132 -22.03 -11.59 28.35
CA LEU A 132 -22.06 -10.29 29.01
C LEU A 132 -20.73 -9.55 28.82
N TRP A 133 -20.80 -8.23 28.89
CA TRP A 133 -19.62 -7.37 28.88
C TRP A 133 -19.11 -7.22 30.30
N GLN A 134 -17.86 -7.60 30.54
CA GLN A 134 -17.22 -7.54 31.84
C GLN A 134 -15.95 -6.69 31.79
N SER A 135 -15.75 -5.82 32.77
CA SER A 135 -14.49 -5.09 32.93
C SER A 135 -13.33 -6.01 33.34
N ILE A 136 -12.09 -5.62 33.05
CA ILE A 136 -10.87 -6.39 33.41
C ILE A 136 -10.79 -6.68 34.93
N ASP A 137 -11.22 -5.73 35.75
CA ASP A 137 -11.23 -5.82 37.21
C ASP A 137 -12.53 -6.42 37.77
N GLU A 138 -13.44 -6.88 36.88
CA GLU A 138 -14.73 -7.51 37.21
C GLU A 138 -15.72 -6.63 37.98
N SER A 139 -15.42 -5.33 38.15
CA SER A 139 -16.26 -4.37 38.87
C SER A 139 -17.53 -3.96 38.13
N GLU A 140 -17.50 -3.93 36.80
CA GLU A 140 -18.64 -3.54 35.96
C GLU A 140 -19.04 -4.69 35.05
N GLN A 141 -20.33 -5.03 35.07
CA GLN A 141 -20.95 -5.99 34.17
C GLN A 141 -22.12 -5.32 33.44
N LEU A 142 -22.15 -5.43 32.11
CA LEU A 142 -23.20 -4.88 31.26
C LEU A 142 -23.79 -5.98 30.37
N GLN A 143 -25.11 -5.96 30.18
CA GLN A 143 -25.76 -6.87 29.23
C GLN A 143 -25.50 -6.45 27.79
N LEU A 144 -25.71 -7.38 26.85
CA LEU A 144 -25.49 -7.18 25.42
C LEU A 144 -26.38 -6.10 24.79
N ASP A 145 -27.59 -5.88 25.33
CA ASP A 145 -28.64 -5.03 24.75
C ASP A 145 -28.42 -3.51 24.92
N TYR A 146 -27.26 -3.10 25.43
CA TYR A 146 -26.96 -1.69 25.59
C TYR A 146 -26.74 -0.99 24.23
N ASP A 147 -27.20 0.26 24.09
CA ASP A 147 -26.99 1.06 22.87
C ASP A 147 -25.50 1.11 22.51
N TYR A 148 -25.15 0.51 21.36
CA TYR A 148 -23.77 0.37 20.90
C TYR A 148 -23.05 1.73 20.81
N LYS A 149 -23.79 2.82 20.55
CA LYS A 149 -23.20 4.17 20.45
C LYS A 149 -22.66 4.63 21.79
N THR A 150 -23.42 4.39 22.86
CA THR A 150 -23.01 4.78 24.21
C THR A 150 -21.89 3.86 24.71
N LEU A 151 -22.00 2.57 24.40
CA LEU A 151 -20.97 1.56 24.69
C LEU A 151 -19.60 1.93 24.10
N VAL A 152 -19.56 2.13 22.77
CA VAL A 152 -18.33 2.47 22.02
C VAL A 152 -17.77 3.84 22.41
N LYS A 153 -18.62 4.78 22.86
CA LYS A 153 -18.16 6.09 23.30
C LYS A 153 -17.43 6.00 24.65
N LYS A 154 -17.92 5.20 25.60
CA LYS A 154 -17.37 5.08 26.95
C LYS A 154 -16.24 4.04 27.08
N TYR A 155 -16.30 2.94 26.32
CA TYR A 155 -15.40 1.80 26.48
C TYR A 155 -14.70 1.41 25.17
N ASP A 156 -13.55 0.76 25.31
CA ASP A 156 -12.91 -0.03 24.25
C ASP A 156 -13.36 -1.49 24.38
N LEU A 157 -13.48 -2.22 23.27
CA LEU A 157 -14.09 -3.56 23.27
C LEU A 157 -13.08 -4.65 22.94
N CYS A 158 -13.15 -5.75 23.69
CA CYS A 158 -12.42 -6.99 23.49
C CYS A 158 -13.39 -8.16 23.31
N ILE A 159 -13.25 -8.93 22.23
CA ILE A 159 -14.10 -10.10 21.97
C ILE A 159 -13.27 -11.37 21.89
N THR A 160 -13.82 -12.46 22.42
CA THR A 160 -13.22 -13.80 22.38
C THR A 160 -13.71 -14.61 21.16
N GLY A 161 -12.99 -15.68 20.79
CA GLY A 161 -13.41 -16.55 19.68
C GLY A 161 -14.83 -17.12 19.85
N ASN A 162 -15.21 -17.50 21.07
CA ASN A 162 -16.57 -17.98 21.37
C ASN A 162 -17.60 -16.85 21.27
N GLY A 163 -17.27 -15.67 21.81
CA GLY A 163 -18.13 -14.49 21.71
C GLY A 163 -18.40 -14.06 20.27
N LEU A 164 -17.41 -14.20 19.37
CA LEU A 164 -17.62 -13.96 17.93
C LEU A 164 -18.65 -14.91 17.34
N ASN A 165 -18.54 -16.22 17.62
CA ASN A 165 -19.46 -17.22 17.06
C ASN A 165 -20.89 -16.98 17.56
N TYR A 166 -21.06 -16.71 18.86
CA TYR A 166 -22.34 -16.36 19.44
C TYR A 166 -22.97 -15.10 18.81
N LEU A 167 -22.18 -14.01 18.69
CA LEU A 167 -22.65 -12.78 18.04
C LEU A 167 -23.00 -13.00 16.57
N ARG A 168 -22.32 -13.91 15.88
CA ARG A 168 -22.59 -14.23 14.48
C ARG A 168 -23.89 -15.01 14.32
N GLU A 169 -24.19 -15.94 15.23
CA GLU A 169 -25.37 -16.78 15.17
C GLU A 169 -26.63 -16.03 15.63
N ASN A 170 -26.54 -15.28 16.73
CA ASN A 170 -27.69 -14.64 17.37
C ASN A 170 -27.85 -13.15 17.03
N PHE A 171 -26.76 -12.41 16.78
CA PHE A 171 -26.76 -10.95 16.68
C PHE A 171 -25.93 -10.39 15.50
N ASN A 172 -26.00 -11.02 14.33
CA ASN A 172 -25.11 -10.69 13.19
C ASN A 172 -25.20 -9.21 12.75
N SER A 173 -26.39 -8.61 12.79
CA SER A 173 -26.59 -7.18 12.48
C SER A 173 -25.84 -6.28 13.45
N PHE A 174 -25.89 -6.61 14.75
CA PHE A 174 -25.17 -5.89 15.79
C PHE A 174 -23.66 -6.08 15.66
N LEU A 175 -23.19 -7.30 15.36
CA LEU A 175 -21.78 -7.59 15.09
C LEU A 175 -21.23 -6.66 14.01
N ASN A 176 -21.94 -6.48 12.89
CA ASN A 176 -21.50 -5.60 11.81
C ASN A 176 -21.40 -4.12 12.21
N LEU A 177 -22.23 -3.68 13.17
CA LEU A 177 -22.19 -2.31 13.70
C LEU A 177 -21.01 -2.11 14.66
N ILE A 178 -20.72 -3.08 15.52
CA ILE A 178 -19.64 -2.97 16.52
C ILE A 178 -18.27 -3.35 15.97
N LEU A 179 -18.19 -4.18 14.91
CA LEU A 179 -16.94 -4.71 14.37
C LEU A 179 -15.87 -3.64 14.09
N PRO A 180 -16.20 -2.48 13.49
CA PRO A 180 -15.23 -1.40 13.27
C PRO A 180 -14.72 -0.76 14.55
N TYR A 181 -15.40 -0.94 15.68
CA TYR A 181 -15.10 -0.33 16.97
C TYR A 181 -14.28 -1.23 17.90
N ILE A 182 -14.37 -2.55 17.75
CA ILE A 182 -13.56 -3.51 18.52
C ILE A 182 -12.06 -3.26 18.31
N THR A 183 -11.30 -3.28 19.40
CA THR A 183 -9.86 -3.01 19.42
C THR A 183 -9.02 -4.26 19.62
N VAL A 184 -9.54 -5.25 20.36
CA VAL A 184 -8.83 -6.48 20.71
C VAL A 184 -9.69 -7.70 20.38
N PHE A 185 -9.10 -8.66 19.67
CA PHE A 185 -9.67 -9.97 19.41
C PHE A 185 -8.74 -11.03 20.01
N ALA A 186 -9.22 -11.81 20.96
CA ALA A 186 -8.40 -12.72 21.77
C ALA A 186 -8.91 -14.17 21.72
N ARG A 187 -8.02 -15.15 21.89
CA ARG A 187 -8.30 -16.58 21.61
C ARG A 187 -8.94 -16.84 20.24
N PHE A 188 -8.49 -16.14 19.20
CA PHE A 188 -9.02 -16.32 17.85
C PHE A 188 -8.34 -17.48 17.12
N ALA A 189 -9.16 -18.39 16.57
CA ALA A 189 -8.69 -19.42 15.66
C ALA A 189 -8.29 -18.81 14.29
N PRO A 190 -7.40 -19.45 13.51
CA PRO A 190 -6.95 -18.94 12.20
C PRO A 190 -8.08 -18.50 11.27
N LYS A 191 -9.15 -19.31 11.15
CA LYS A 191 -10.34 -19.00 10.32
C LYS A 191 -11.10 -17.76 10.80
N GLN A 192 -11.13 -17.51 12.11
CA GLN A 192 -11.79 -16.34 12.69
C GLN A 192 -10.99 -15.06 12.40
N LYS A 193 -9.65 -15.13 12.37
CA LYS A 193 -8.81 -14.00 11.96
C LYS A 193 -9.11 -13.57 10.52
N GLU A 194 -9.21 -14.55 9.62
CA GLU A 194 -9.58 -14.32 8.23
C GLU A 194 -10.96 -13.67 8.11
N PHE A 195 -11.96 -14.19 8.83
CA PHE A 195 -13.31 -13.64 8.85
C PHE A 195 -13.34 -12.15 9.21
N VAL A 196 -12.63 -11.74 10.27
CA VAL A 196 -12.58 -10.32 10.69
C VAL A 196 -12.04 -9.43 9.58
N ILE A 197 -10.94 -9.84 8.94
CA ILE A 197 -10.32 -9.08 7.84
C ILE A 197 -11.25 -8.97 6.64
N VAL A 198 -11.91 -10.08 6.26
CA VAL A 198 -12.88 -10.12 5.15
C VAL A 198 -14.08 -9.22 5.45
N GLN A 199 -14.62 -9.30 6.66
CA GLN A 199 -15.82 -8.56 7.03
C GLN A 199 -15.55 -7.05 7.13
N LEU A 200 -14.39 -6.63 7.65
CA LEU A 200 -13.98 -5.23 7.61
C LEU A 200 -13.83 -4.71 6.17
N LYS A 201 -13.33 -5.52 5.23
CA LYS A 201 -13.28 -5.17 3.81
C LYS A 201 -14.67 -5.04 3.20
N TYR A 202 -15.60 -5.94 3.55
CA TYR A 202 -16.99 -5.88 3.12
C TYR A 202 -17.68 -4.59 3.58
N LEU A 203 -17.37 -4.12 4.79
CA LEU A 203 -17.85 -2.83 5.33
C LEU A 203 -17.18 -1.60 4.66
N GLY A 204 -16.27 -1.80 3.71
CA GLY A 204 -15.62 -0.74 2.95
C GLY A 204 -14.33 -0.20 3.56
N TYR A 205 -13.76 -0.86 4.57
CA TYR A 205 -12.48 -0.47 5.15
C TYR A 205 -11.30 -1.08 4.39
N THR A 206 -10.25 -0.28 4.20
CA THR A 206 -8.94 -0.80 3.75
C THR A 206 -8.19 -1.36 4.95
N THR A 207 -7.88 -2.65 4.93
CA THR A 207 -7.19 -3.34 6.03
C THR A 207 -5.75 -3.71 5.64
N LEU A 208 -4.87 -3.68 6.63
CA LEU A 208 -3.48 -4.15 6.56
C LEU A 208 -3.27 -5.14 7.71
N MET A 209 -2.79 -6.34 7.39
CA MET A 209 -2.48 -7.38 8.38
C MET A 209 -0.96 -7.55 8.45
N CYS A 210 -0.44 -7.64 9.67
CA CYS A 210 0.96 -7.98 9.95
C CYS A 210 0.97 -9.14 10.95
N GLY A 211 1.60 -10.25 10.57
CA GLY A 211 1.70 -11.46 11.38
C GLY A 211 2.90 -12.30 10.92
N ASP A 212 3.39 -13.15 11.80
CA ASP A 212 4.57 -13.99 11.62
C ASP A 212 4.23 -15.50 11.66
N GLY A 213 3.11 -15.87 12.28
CA GLY A 213 2.71 -17.25 12.49
C GLY A 213 2.01 -17.90 11.30
N THR A 214 2.11 -19.24 11.22
CA THR A 214 1.33 -20.07 10.30
C THR A 214 -0.19 -19.86 10.48
N ASN A 215 -0.60 -19.53 11.71
CA ASN A 215 -1.98 -19.20 12.08
C ASN A 215 -2.53 -17.93 11.41
N ASP A 216 -1.67 -17.10 10.83
CA ASP A 216 -2.06 -15.83 10.19
C ASP A 216 -2.14 -15.94 8.66
N VAL A 217 -1.73 -17.08 8.09
CA VAL A 217 -1.63 -17.30 6.63
C VAL A 217 -2.94 -16.97 5.90
N GLY A 218 -4.09 -17.42 6.41
CA GLY A 218 -5.39 -17.14 5.80
C GLY A 218 -5.74 -15.65 5.78
N ALA A 219 -5.44 -14.94 6.88
CA ALA A 219 -5.66 -13.51 7.03
C ALA A 219 -4.65 -12.67 6.20
N LEU A 220 -3.43 -13.17 5.99
CA LEU A 220 -2.42 -12.55 5.14
C LEU A 220 -2.72 -12.72 3.64
N LYS A 221 -3.24 -13.90 3.26
CA LYS A 221 -3.51 -14.25 1.86
C LYS A 221 -4.74 -13.55 1.29
N THR A 222 -5.60 -12.93 2.11
CA THR A 222 -6.91 -12.39 1.70
C THR A 222 -6.80 -11.30 0.62
N ARG A 223 -6.58 -11.70 -0.63
CA ARG A 223 -6.79 -10.91 -1.85
C ARG A 223 -8.30 -10.78 -2.02
N GLY A 224 -8.78 -9.62 -2.48
CA GLY A 224 -10.21 -9.36 -2.61
C GLY A 224 -10.96 -10.53 -3.24
N GLN A 225 -12.10 -10.91 -2.63
CA GLN A 225 -12.87 -12.14 -2.89
C GLN A 225 -13.12 -12.47 -4.37
N GLN A 226 -13.04 -11.48 -5.27
CA GLN A 226 -13.14 -11.66 -6.72
C GLN A 226 -12.05 -12.57 -7.32
N LYS A 227 -10.81 -12.53 -6.82
CA LYS A 227 -9.70 -13.33 -7.38
C LYS A 227 -9.66 -14.76 -6.86
N GLU A 228 -10.18 -15.00 -5.65
CA GLU A 228 -10.11 -16.31 -5.01
C GLU A 228 -11.06 -17.34 -5.65
N LYS A 229 -12.23 -16.92 -6.15
CA LYS A 229 -13.10 -17.78 -6.98
C LYS A 229 -12.40 -18.23 -8.26
N ILE A 230 -11.73 -17.29 -8.95
CA ILE A 230 -11.02 -17.55 -10.20
C ILE A 230 -9.82 -18.47 -9.96
N GLU A 231 -9.10 -18.30 -8.85
CA GLU A 231 -7.92 -19.10 -8.52
C GLU A 231 -8.30 -20.51 -8.04
N LYS A 232 -9.36 -20.68 -7.24
CA LYS A 232 -9.90 -22.00 -6.88
C LYS A 232 -10.48 -22.75 -8.08
N GLU A 233 -11.10 -22.05 -9.03
CA GLU A 233 -11.59 -22.64 -10.28
C GLU A 233 -10.42 -23.07 -11.19
N ARG A 234 -9.33 -22.28 -11.20
CA ARG A 234 -8.10 -22.59 -11.94
C ARG A 234 -7.30 -23.75 -11.31
N GLU A 235 -7.25 -23.85 -9.99
CA GLU A 235 -6.67 -24.98 -9.25
C GLU A 235 -7.49 -26.27 -9.43
N ARG A 236 -8.84 -26.18 -9.46
CA ARG A 236 -9.71 -27.31 -9.82
C ARG A 236 -9.44 -27.80 -11.25
N ARG A 237 -9.43 -26.88 -12.23
CA ARG A 237 -9.13 -27.21 -13.64
C ARG A 237 -7.72 -27.80 -13.82
N GLN A 238 -6.72 -27.33 -13.07
CA GLN A 238 -5.37 -27.91 -13.13
C GLN A 238 -5.26 -29.30 -12.50
N LYS A 239 -6.08 -29.63 -11.50
CA LYS A 239 -6.17 -30.99 -10.92
C LYS A 239 -6.85 -31.95 -11.90
N GLU A 240 -7.93 -31.52 -12.53
CA GLU A 240 -8.64 -32.29 -13.56
C GLU A 240 -7.75 -32.59 -14.79
N ILE A 241 -6.87 -31.66 -15.18
CA ILE A 241 -5.90 -31.87 -16.28
C ILE A 241 -4.74 -32.80 -15.87
N LYS A 242 -4.34 -32.83 -14.59
CA LYS A 242 -3.26 -33.72 -14.10
C LYS A 242 -3.70 -35.16 -13.87
N GLU A 243 -4.98 -35.39 -13.60
CA GLU A 243 -5.56 -36.73 -13.47
C GLU A 243 -5.76 -37.42 -14.84
N ALA A 244 -5.73 -36.67 -15.95
CA ALA A 244 -5.80 -37.17 -17.32
C ALA A 244 -4.41 -37.46 -17.95
N GLY A 245 -3.50 -38.09 -17.20
CA GLY A 245 -2.16 -38.45 -17.68
C GLY A 245 -2.10 -39.74 -18.53
N PRO A 246 -1.14 -39.87 -19.47
CA PRO A 246 -1.02 -41.01 -20.40
C PRO A 246 -0.45 -42.28 -19.72
N PRO A 247 -0.60 -43.48 -20.34
CA PRO A 247 -0.40 -44.75 -19.66
C PRO A 247 1.08 -45.06 -19.36
N ARG A 248 1.35 -45.56 -18.15
CA ARG A 248 2.67 -45.97 -17.68
C ARG A 248 2.90 -47.47 -17.91
N ASN A 249 3.84 -47.82 -18.78
CA ASN A 249 4.33 -49.20 -18.94
C ASN A 249 5.87 -49.21 -18.93
N ARG A 250 6.50 -49.52 -17.79
CA ARG A 250 7.92 -49.95 -17.70
C ARG A 250 8.18 -50.85 -16.48
N PRO A 251 9.03 -51.90 -16.58
CA PRO A 251 9.18 -52.95 -15.57
C PRO A 251 10.04 -52.56 -14.34
N ASN A 252 9.77 -53.25 -13.22
CA ASN A 252 10.10 -52.86 -11.84
C ASN A 252 11.57 -52.99 -11.38
N HIS A 253 12.46 -53.65 -12.13
CA HIS A 253 13.77 -54.04 -11.57
C HIS A 253 14.85 -52.93 -11.65
N VAL A 254 14.73 -51.98 -12.57
CA VAL A 254 15.67 -50.84 -12.71
C VAL A 254 15.36 -49.71 -11.72
N ARG A 255 14.14 -49.68 -11.16
CA ARG A 255 13.63 -48.60 -10.33
C ARG A 255 14.24 -48.58 -8.92
N ASN A 256 14.54 -49.75 -8.36
CA ASN A 256 15.02 -49.87 -6.97
C ASN A 256 16.49 -49.47 -6.80
N MET A 257 17.35 -49.61 -7.83
CA MET A 257 18.75 -49.21 -7.74
C MET A 257 18.96 -47.69 -7.89
N ILE A 258 18.12 -47.02 -8.68
CA ILE A 258 18.17 -45.56 -8.87
C ILE A 258 17.66 -44.85 -7.60
N ASP A 259 16.56 -45.34 -7.01
CA ASP A 259 15.98 -44.78 -5.78
C ASP A 259 16.94 -44.80 -4.57
N GLN A 260 17.84 -45.80 -4.52
CA GLN A 260 18.81 -45.95 -3.44
C GLN A 260 19.98 -44.97 -3.58
N ARG A 261 20.43 -44.72 -4.82
CA ARG A 261 21.49 -43.75 -5.12
C ARG A 261 21.01 -42.31 -4.92
N ASP A 262 19.78 -41.99 -5.33
CA ASP A 262 19.19 -40.67 -5.15
C ASP A 262 18.94 -40.33 -3.67
N ARG A 263 18.59 -41.32 -2.84
CA ARG A 263 18.44 -41.14 -1.37
C ARG A 263 19.78 -40.90 -0.67
N LEU A 264 20.86 -41.52 -1.15
CA LEU A 264 22.21 -41.30 -0.63
C LEU A 264 22.74 -39.92 -1.03
N GLN A 265 22.56 -39.53 -2.29
CA GLN A 265 22.94 -38.20 -2.78
C GLN A 265 22.20 -37.10 -2.01
N ALA A 266 20.88 -37.24 -1.81
CA ALA A 266 20.07 -36.29 -1.05
C ALA A 266 20.47 -36.19 0.44
N LYS A 267 20.98 -37.28 1.04
CA LYS A 267 21.52 -37.24 2.41
C LYS A 267 22.83 -36.48 2.49
N VAL A 268 23.72 -36.65 1.51
CA VAL A 268 25.01 -35.95 1.43
C VAL A 268 24.81 -34.46 1.18
N ASP A 269 23.93 -34.10 0.25
CA ASP A 269 23.60 -32.69 -0.03
C ASP A 269 22.98 -31.99 1.20
N LYS A 270 22.16 -32.71 1.97
CA LYS A 270 21.57 -32.20 3.21
C LYS A 270 22.64 -31.94 4.29
N MET A 271 23.62 -32.83 4.42
CA MET A 271 24.69 -32.70 5.40
C MET A 271 25.67 -31.56 5.05
N MET A 272 25.97 -31.38 3.76
CA MET A 272 26.79 -30.24 3.28
C MET A 272 26.08 -28.89 3.52
N LYS A 273 24.76 -28.84 3.31
CA LYS A 273 23.96 -27.64 3.54
C LYS A 273 23.84 -27.27 5.02
N GLU A 274 23.80 -28.26 5.91
CA GLU A 274 23.82 -28.05 7.37
C GLU A 274 25.18 -27.51 7.87
N LEU A 275 26.29 -27.80 7.17
CA LEU A 275 27.60 -27.21 7.45
C LEU A 275 27.71 -25.75 6.94
N GLU A 276 27.14 -25.42 5.78
CA GLU A 276 27.14 -24.05 5.24
C GLU A 276 26.23 -23.08 6.04
N GLU A 277 25.19 -23.58 6.71
CA GLU A 277 24.26 -22.77 7.52
C GLU A 277 24.84 -22.31 8.87
N GLN A 278 26.02 -22.80 9.29
CA GLN A 278 26.63 -22.43 10.58
C GLN A 278 27.39 -21.10 10.55
N ASP A 279 27.75 -20.57 9.38
CA ASP A 279 28.66 -19.40 9.24
C ASP A 279 28.00 -18.13 8.65
N GLN A 280 26.67 -18.10 8.50
CA GLN A 280 25.95 -16.89 8.04
C GLN A 280 25.16 -16.21 9.17
N PRO A 281 25.09 -14.86 9.19
CA PRO A 281 24.21 -14.14 10.11
C PRO A 281 22.77 -14.65 9.91
N GLN A 282 22.16 -15.18 10.97
CA GLN A 282 20.86 -15.86 10.99
C GLN A 282 19.89 -15.32 9.92
N VAL A 283 19.88 -15.97 8.76
CA VAL A 283 18.85 -15.76 7.76
C VAL A 283 17.59 -16.36 8.36
N VAL A 284 16.62 -15.50 8.68
CA VAL A 284 15.31 -15.92 9.22
C VAL A 284 14.74 -16.96 8.26
N LYS A 285 14.52 -18.19 8.76
CA LYS A 285 13.91 -19.27 7.97
C LYS A 285 12.58 -18.76 7.43
N LEU A 286 12.41 -18.80 6.11
CA LEU A 286 11.17 -18.42 5.45
C LEU A 286 10.07 -19.39 5.91
N GLY A 287 9.18 -18.93 6.79
CA GLY A 287 8.00 -19.68 7.22
C GLY A 287 6.81 -19.48 6.29
N ASP A 288 5.73 -20.25 6.47
CA ASP A 288 4.55 -20.22 5.60
C ASP A 288 3.89 -18.84 5.48
N ALA A 289 3.98 -18.02 6.55
CA ALA A 289 3.49 -16.63 6.54
C ALA A 289 4.19 -15.77 5.47
N SER A 290 5.48 -16.01 5.23
CA SER A 290 6.26 -15.28 4.23
C SER A 290 5.91 -15.66 2.78
N ILE A 291 5.37 -16.86 2.57
CA ILE A 291 4.87 -17.33 1.27
C ILE A 291 3.51 -16.70 0.96
N ALA A 292 2.68 -16.50 1.99
CA ALA A 292 1.34 -15.94 1.85
C ALA A 292 1.32 -14.42 1.68
N SER A 293 2.26 -13.71 2.32
CA SER A 293 2.33 -12.25 2.31
C SER A 293 2.97 -11.70 1.03
N PRO A 294 2.41 -10.63 0.40
CA PRO A 294 3.08 -9.94 -0.71
C PRO A 294 4.33 -9.15 -0.29
N PHE A 295 4.43 -8.79 1.00
CA PHE A 295 5.59 -8.10 1.56
C PHE A 295 6.17 -8.91 2.71
N THR A 296 7.48 -9.20 2.65
CA THR A 296 8.19 -9.93 3.69
C THR A 296 9.32 -9.07 4.22
N SER A 297 9.25 -8.67 5.49
CA SER A 297 10.34 -7.97 6.17
C SER A 297 11.40 -8.97 6.58
N LYS A 298 12.65 -8.75 6.19
CA LYS A 298 13.81 -9.51 6.69
C LYS A 298 14.22 -9.07 8.10
N LEU A 299 13.81 -7.89 8.52
CA LEU A 299 14.10 -7.33 9.84
C LEU A 299 12.97 -7.67 10.81
N SER A 300 13.33 -7.96 12.07
CA SER A 300 12.37 -8.22 13.16
C SER A 300 11.63 -6.97 13.65
N SER A 301 12.03 -5.78 13.19
CA SER A 301 11.41 -4.49 13.51
C SER A 301 10.04 -4.31 12.86
N ILE A 302 9.11 -3.72 13.62
CA ILE A 302 7.74 -3.38 13.19
C ILE A 302 7.72 -2.06 12.39
N MET A 303 8.82 -1.30 12.41
CA MET A 303 8.95 -0.04 11.68
C MET A 303 8.79 -0.20 10.16
N CYS A 304 8.97 -1.42 9.64
CA CYS A 304 8.69 -1.77 8.24
C CYS A 304 7.26 -1.36 7.81
N ILE A 305 6.27 -1.45 8.70
CA ILE A 305 4.89 -1.03 8.41
C ILE A 305 4.82 0.46 8.08
N CYS A 306 5.46 1.31 8.90
CA CYS A 306 5.52 2.75 8.66
C CYS A 306 6.24 3.06 7.34
N HIS A 307 7.33 2.35 7.03
CA HIS A 307 8.03 2.53 5.75
C HIS A 307 7.17 2.16 4.54
N ILE A 308 6.44 1.03 4.61
CA ILE A 308 5.53 0.61 3.55
C ILE A 308 4.42 1.65 3.34
N ILE A 309 3.83 2.18 4.40
CA ILE A 309 2.77 3.21 4.29
C ILE A 309 3.34 4.52 3.73
N LYS A 310 4.52 4.96 4.21
CA LYS A 310 5.21 6.17 3.69
C LYS A 310 5.48 6.05 2.20
N GLN A 311 6.05 4.93 1.76
CA GLN A 311 6.31 4.66 0.36
C GLN A 311 5.03 4.55 -0.45
N GLY A 312 4.02 3.82 0.03
CA GLY A 312 2.73 3.68 -0.66
C GLY A 312 2.03 5.03 -0.88
N ARG A 313 2.06 5.93 0.11
CA ARG A 313 1.52 7.30 -0.04
C ARG A 313 2.31 8.13 -1.03
N CYS A 314 3.65 8.05 -0.99
CA CYS A 314 4.52 8.74 -1.95
C CYS A 314 4.22 8.28 -3.37
N THR A 315 4.27 6.96 -3.62
CA THR A 315 3.99 6.37 -4.93
C THR A 315 2.60 6.75 -5.44
N LEU A 316 1.56 6.67 -4.60
CA LEU A 316 0.20 7.03 -5.02
C LEU A 316 0.11 8.50 -5.48
N VAL A 317 0.70 9.43 -4.72
CA VAL A 317 0.69 10.85 -5.09
C VAL A 317 1.51 11.09 -6.35
N THR A 318 2.68 10.46 -6.48
CA THR A 318 3.53 10.52 -7.67
C THR A 318 2.77 10.04 -8.90
N THR A 319 2.08 8.90 -8.81
CA THR A 319 1.27 8.35 -9.89
C THR A 319 0.13 9.29 -10.29
N LEU A 320 -0.61 9.86 -9.33
CA LEU A 320 -1.68 10.82 -9.61
C LEU A 320 -1.16 12.08 -10.33
N GLN A 321 -0.01 12.60 -9.88
CA GLN A 321 0.63 13.76 -10.52
C GLN A 321 1.11 13.43 -11.93
N MET A 322 1.70 12.26 -12.13
CA MET A 322 2.13 11.80 -13.45
C MET A 322 0.95 11.71 -14.42
N PHE A 323 -0.20 11.17 -13.99
CA PHE A 323 -1.40 11.14 -14.83
C PHE A 323 -1.91 12.54 -15.18
N LYS A 324 -1.93 13.47 -14.22
CA LYS A 324 -2.33 14.86 -14.46
C LYS A 324 -1.43 15.53 -15.50
N ILE A 325 -0.12 15.40 -15.34
CA ILE A 325 0.88 15.96 -16.25
C ILE A 325 0.77 15.33 -17.64
N LEU A 326 0.62 14.02 -17.71
CA LEU A 326 0.47 13.30 -18.99
C LEU A 326 -0.77 13.76 -19.75
N ALA A 327 -1.90 13.93 -19.06
CA ALA A 327 -3.15 14.40 -19.68
C ALA A 327 -3.00 15.83 -20.24
N LEU A 328 -2.41 16.75 -19.48
CA LEU A 328 -2.17 18.13 -19.92
C LEU A 328 -1.21 18.18 -21.11
N ASN A 329 -0.08 17.46 -21.03
CA ASN A 329 0.90 17.43 -22.11
C ASN A 329 0.34 16.79 -23.38
N ALA A 330 -0.51 15.76 -23.26
CA ALA A 330 -1.18 15.16 -24.42
C ALA A 330 -2.12 16.14 -25.11
N LEU A 331 -2.90 16.92 -24.35
CA LEU A 331 -3.81 17.93 -24.90
C LEU A 331 -3.04 19.09 -25.56
N ILE A 332 -1.99 19.59 -24.91
CA ILE A 332 -1.11 20.64 -25.46
C ILE A 332 -0.46 20.16 -26.77
N LEU A 333 0.07 18.92 -26.77
CA LEU A 333 0.72 18.34 -27.93
C LEU A 333 -0.27 18.14 -29.08
N ALA A 334 -1.45 17.57 -28.82
CA ALA A 334 -2.48 17.35 -29.84
C ALA A 334 -2.88 18.65 -30.53
N TYR A 335 -3.07 19.73 -29.76
CA TYR A 335 -3.40 21.02 -30.35
C TYR A 335 -2.21 21.64 -31.10
N THR A 336 -1.01 21.60 -30.53
CA THR A 336 0.21 22.10 -31.19
C THR A 336 0.39 21.43 -32.56
N GLN A 337 0.25 20.10 -32.62
CA GLN A 337 0.33 19.34 -33.86
C GLN A 337 -0.81 19.70 -34.82
N SER A 338 -2.02 19.92 -34.33
CA SER A 338 -3.15 20.34 -35.17
C SER A 338 -2.92 21.70 -35.83
N VAL A 339 -2.39 22.69 -35.12
CA VAL A 339 -2.10 24.02 -35.68
C VAL A 339 -1.02 23.91 -36.75
N LEU A 340 0.07 23.22 -36.44
CA LEU A 340 1.18 23.03 -37.37
C LEU A 340 0.74 22.28 -38.63
N TYR A 341 -0.04 21.21 -38.47
CA TYR A 341 -0.57 20.43 -39.60
C TYR A 341 -1.48 21.26 -40.52
N LEU A 342 -2.39 22.07 -39.96
CA LEU A 342 -3.29 22.91 -40.75
C LEU A 342 -2.56 24.00 -41.54
N ASP A 343 -1.43 24.48 -41.02
CA ASP A 343 -0.60 25.48 -41.69
C ASP A 343 0.48 24.83 -42.59
N GLY A 344 0.48 23.50 -42.75
CA GLY A 344 1.47 22.76 -43.55
C GLY A 344 2.88 22.76 -42.97
N ILE A 345 3.03 23.08 -41.69
CA ILE A 345 4.30 23.23 -40.98
C ILE A 345 4.58 21.94 -40.19
N LYS A 346 5.81 21.45 -40.19
CA LYS A 346 6.25 20.33 -39.34
C LYS A 346 7.30 20.80 -38.33
N LEU A 347 7.32 20.21 -37.13
CA LEU A 347 8.44 20.36 -36.21
C LEU A 347 9.64 19.58 -36.75
N ARG A 348 10.84 20.07 -36.50
CA ARG A 348 12.08 19.37 -36.87
C ARG A 348 12.36 18.19 -35.93
N ASP A 349 13.01 17.16 -36.44
CA ASP A 349 13.39 15.96 -35.65
C ASP A 349 14.22 16.29 -34.40
N LEU A 350 15.14 17.26 -34.48
CA LEU A 350 15.94 17.67 -33.33
C LEU A 350 15.09 18.31 -32.23
N GLN A 351 14.15 19.19 -32.62
CA GLN A 351 13.22 19.84 -31.71
C GLN A 351 12.34 18.81 -30.99
N ALA A 352 11.77 17.86 -31.73
CA ALA A 352 10.95 16.78 -31.20
C ALA A 352 11.74 15.82 -30.30
N THR A 353 12.97 15.47 -30.68
CA THR A 353 13.85 14.58 -29.90
C THR A 353 14.21 15.19 -28.55
N LEU A 354 14.60 16.46 -28.53
CA LEU A 354 14.96 17.15 -27.28
C LEU A 354 13.74 17.35 -26.37
N GLN A 355 12.59 17.66 -26.95
CA GLN A 355 11.32 17.76 -26.22
C GLN A 355 10.96 16.41 -25.58
N GLY A 356 11.07 15.31 -26.33
CA GLY A 356 10.84 13.95 -25.83
C GLY A 356 11.83 13.54 -24.74
N LEU A 357 13.11 13.84 -24.91
CA LEU A 357 14.16 13.55 -23.92
C LEU A 357 13.94 14.31 -22.62
N LEU A 358 13.56 15.60 -22.70
CA LEU A 358 13.21 16.38 -21.52
C LEU A 358 12.02 15.77 -20.79
N LEU A 359 10.96 15.43 -21.52
CA LEU A 359 9.76 14.83 -20.95
C LEU A 359 10.10 13.54 -20.19
N ALA A 360 10.90 12.66 -20.82
CA ALA A 360 11.37 11.43 -20.21
C ALA A 360 12.23 11.68 -18.96
N ALA A 361 13.16 12.63 -19.00
CA ALA A 361 14.00 12.99 -17.87
C ALA A 361 13.18 13.52 -16.68
N CYS A 362 12.23 14.42 -16.93
CA CYS A 362 11.34 14.96 -15.89
C CYS A 362 10.48 13.87 -15.26
N PHE A 363 9.91 12.95 -16.03
CA PHE A 363 9.15 11.81 -15.48
C PHE A 363 10.03 10.87 -14.65
N LEU A 364 11.25 10.61 -15.09
CA LEU A 364 12.22 9.83 -14.31
C LEU A 364 12.51 10.51 -12.97
N PHE A 365 12.76 11.81 -12.94
CA PHE A 365 13.03 12.53 -11.69
C PHE A 365 11.82 12.64 -10.76
N ILE A 366 10.60 12.69 -11.31
CA ILE A 366 9.36 12.61 -10.53
C ILE A 366 9.23 11.26 -9.85
N SER A 367 9.47 10.15 -10.57
CA SER A 367 9.40 8.80 -10.02
C SER A 367 10.43 8.52 -8.92
N ARG A 368 11.56 9.26 -8.91
CA ARG A 368 12.61 9.18 -7.88
C ARG A 368 12.35 10.05 -6.64
N SER A 369 11.19 10.70 -6.55
CA SER A 369 10.83 11.51 -5.37
C SER A 369 10.79 10.66 -4.11
N LYS A 370 11.37 11.16 -3.02
CA LYS A 370 11.46 10.42 -1.75
C LYS A 370 10.30 10.77 -0.81
N PRO A 371 9.78 9.79 -0.03
CA PRO A 371 8.81 10.07 1.01
C PRO A 371 9.43 10.88 2.15
N LEU A 372 8.60 11.65 2.84
CA LEU A 372 9.01 12.32 4.08
C LEU A 372 9.23 11.31 5.23
N LYS A 373 10.09 11.67 6.18
CA LYS A 373 10.43 10.83 7.34
C LYS A 373 9.26 10.63 8.30
N VAL A 374 8.29 11.55 8.32
CA VAL A 374 7.15 11.55 9.25
C VAL A 374 5.86 11.29 8.50
N LEU A 375 5.01 10.42 9.03
CA LEU A 375 3.66 10.20 8.48
C LEU A 375 2.74 11.40 8.77
N SER A 376 2.16 11.95 7.71
CA SER A 376 1.15 13.00 7.81
C SER A 376 -0.22 12.46 8.21
N LYS A 377 -1.07 13.32 8.79
CA LYS A 377 -2.46 12.99 9.13
C LYS A 377 -3.37 12.95 7.88
N GLN A 378 -3.05 13.78 6.90
CA GLN A 378 -3.80 13.87 5.64
C GLN A 378 -3.65 12.58 4.83
N ARG A 379 -4.70 12.19 4.12
CA ARG A 379 -4.70 11.03 3.23
C ARG A 379 -4.64 11.51 1.78
N PRO A 380 -3.84 10.86 0.92
CA PRO A 380 -3.85 11.17 -0.51
C PRO A 380 -5.21 10.82 -1.13
N LEU A 381 -5.52 11.47 -2.25
CA LEU A 381 -6.74 11.20 -3.01
C LEU A 381 -6.70 9.74 -3.52
N PRO A 382 -7.81 8.98 -3.43
CA PRO A 382 -7.78 7.55 -3.74
C PRO A 382 -7.94 7.24 -5.24
N ASN A 383 -8.50 8.17 -6.02
CA ASN A 383 -8.83 7.95 -7.44
C ASN A 383 -8.32 9.10 -8.31
N ILE A 384 -7.93 8.77 -9.55
CA ILE A 384 -7.53 9.71 -10.59
C ILE A 384 -8.74 10.55 -11.03
N PHE A 385 -9.90 9.92 -11.20
CA PHE A 385 -11.17 10.57 -11.56
C PHE A 385 -11.85 11.19 -10.34
N ASN A 386 -11.16 12.12 -9.70
CA ASN A 386 -11.75 12.98 -8.69
C ASN A 386 -12.07 14.36 -9.31
N LEU A 387 -13.07 15.04 -8.76
CA LEU A 387 -13.52 16.34 -9.26
C LEU A 387 -12.37 17.35 -9.31
N TYR A 388 -11.48 17.33 -8.32
CA TYR A 388 -10.32 18.19 -8.24
C TYR A 388 -9.38 18.00 -9.45
N THR A 389 -8.97 16.75 -9.76
CA THR A 389 -8.07 16.39 -10.87
C THR A 389 -8.70 16.74 -12.22
N ILE A 390 -9.98 16.46 -12.41
CA ILE A 390 -10.67 16.77 -13.67
C ILE A 390 -10.75 18.28 -13.86
N LEU A 391 -11.22 19.01 -12.84
CA LEU A 391 -11.37 20.46 -12.89
C LEU A 391 -10.03 21.15 -13.15
N THR A 392 -8.97 20.72 -12.48
CA THR A 392 -7.65 21.33 -12.70
C THR A 392 -7.07 21.03 -14.07
N VAL A 393 -7.29 19.84 -14.65
CA VAL A 393 -6.81 19.52 -16.00
C VAL A 393 -7.56 20.38 -17.03
N ILE A 394 -8.89 20.47 -16.91
CA ILE A 394 -9.71 21.25 -17.84
C ILE A 394 -9.34 22.74 -17.76
N LEU A 395 -9.34 23.33 -16.56
CA LEU A 395 -9.10 24.76 -16.41
C LEU A 395 -7.67 25.16 -16.77
N GLN A 396 -6.65 24.35 -16.41
CA GLN A 396 -5.27 24.61 -16.84
C GLN A 396 -5.14 24.48 -18.36
N PHE A 397 -5.74 23.45 -18.95
CA PHE A 397 -5.76 23.31 -20.41
C PHE A 397 -6.43 24.52 -21.07
N THR A 398 -7.53 25.04 -20.54
CA THR A 398 -8.16 26.25 -21.07
C THR A 398 -7.22 27.45 -21.05
N VAL A 399 -6.47 27.68 -19.97
CA VAL A 399 -5.47 28.76 -19.90
C VAL A 399 -4.39 28.57 -20.96
N HIS A 400 -3.78 27.38 -21.01
CA HIS A 400 -2.75 27.03 -21.99
C HIS A 400 -3.24 27.21 -23.43
N PHE A 401 -4.45 26.74 -23.71
CA PHE A 401 -5.09 26.81 -25.02
C PHE A 401 -5.36 28.26 -25.48
N LEU A 402 -5.87 29.10 -24.58
CA LEU A 402 -6.11 30.52 -24.89
C LEU A 402 -4.81 31.28 -25.16
N CYS A 403 -3.77 31.03 -24.36
CA CYS A 403 -2.45 31.63 -24.56
C CYS A 403 -1.84 31.21 -25.90
N LEU A 404 -1.99 29.93 -26.25
CA LEU A 404 -1.50 29.36 -27.50
C LEU A 404 -2.23 29.91 -28.73
N ILE A 405 -3.57 29.99 -28.71
CA ILE A 405 -4.34 30.64 -29.77
C ILE A 405 -3.90 32.08 -29.96
N PHE A 406 -3.80 32.84 -28.86
CA PHE A 406 -3.44 34.25 -28.91
C PHE A 406 -2.05 34.47 -29.53
N LEU A 407 -1.06 33.66 -29.13
CA LEU A 407 0.29 33.76 -29.69
C LEU A 407 0.36 33.33 -31.15
N VAL A 408 -0.34 32.27 -31.54
CA VAL A 408 -0.40 31.84 -32.95
C VAL A 408 -1.05 32.90 -33.82
N GLN A 409 -2.15 33.51 -33.37
CA GLN A 409 -2.80 34.60 -34.10
C GLN A 409 -1.88 35.81 -34.25
N LYS A 410 -1.17 36.20 -33.19
CA LYS A 410 -0.18 37.28 -33.25
C LYS A 410 1.01 36.94 -34.15
N ALA A 411 1.50 35.70 -34.11
CA ALA A 411 2.59 35.25 -34.98
C ALA A 411 2.20 35.31 -36.46
N LYS A 412 0.96 34.92 -36.81
CA LYS A 412 0.43 35.01 -38.17
C LYS A 412 0.34 36.46 -38.67
N LEU A 413 -0.03 37.41 -37.79
CA LEU A 413 -0.09 38.84 -38.14
C LEU A 413 1.30 39.46 -38.38
N HIS A 414 2.35 38.92 -37.77
CA HIS A 414 3.73 39.37 -37.95
C HIS A 414 4.46 38.61 -39.07
N MET A 415 3.76 37.72 -39.78
CA MET A 415 4.33 37.01 -40.92
C MET A 415 4.29 37.93 -42.15
N PRO A 416 5.40 38.10 -42.89
CA PRO A 416 5.40 38.90 -44.11
C PRO A 416 4.44 38.30 -45.15
N GLU A 417 3.65 39.16 -45.83
CA GLU A 417 2.63 38.78 -46.81
C GLU A 417 3.19 37.96 -47.99
N ASP A 418 4.50 38.08 -48.24
CA ASP A 418 5.26 37.42 -49.32
C ASP A 418 5.44 35.91 -49.11
N VAL A 419 5.09 35.40 -47.91
CA VAL A 419 5.13 33.97 -47.53
C VAL A 419 3.70 33.44 -47.33
N ASN A 420 2.71 34.06 -47.98
CA ASN A 420 1.48 33.34 -48.27
C ASN A 420 1.79 32.30 -49.35
N PHE A 421 1.81 31.03 -48.95
CA PHE A 421 1.93 29.84 -49.79
C PHE A 421 0.77 29.66 -50.79
N ASN A 422 0.07 30.75 -51.14
CA ASN A 422 -0.98 30.83 -52.14
C ASN A 422 -0.47 31.37 -53.49
N SER A 423 0.81 31.75 -53.60
CA SER A 423 1.42 32.20 -54.87
C SER A 423 2.43 31.22 -55.47
N ILE A 424 2.64 30.05 -54.86
CA ILE A 424 3.22 28.90 -55.57
C ILE A 424 2.02 28.09 -56.07
N SER A 425 1.81 28.12 -57.37
CA SER A 425 0.81 27.36 -58.11
C SER A 425 0.55 25.99 -57.49
N THR A 426 -0.69 25.77 -57.07
CA THR A 426 -1.21 24.55 -56.45
C THR A 426 -0.95 23.29 -57.28
N GLU A 427 -0.61 23.44 -58.58
CA GLU A 427 -0.25 22.35 -59.49
C GLU A 427 1.16 21.78 -59.25
N SER A 428 2.10 22.53 -58.66
CA SER A 428 3.50 22.07 -58.50
C SER A 428 3.83 21.36 -57.18
N LEU A 429 2.86 21.23 -56.26
CA LEU A 429 3.05 20.64 -54.92
C LEU A 429 2.51 19.21 -54.79
N GLU A 430 1.60 18.80 -55.67
CA GLU A 430 1.04 17.44 -55.70
C GLU A 430 2.00 16.45 -56.39
N GLU A 431 2.94 16.92 -57.22
CA GLU A 431 3.92 16.09 -57.93
C GLU A 431 5.23 15.85 -57.17
N LEU A 432 5.43 16.51 -56.02
CA LEU A 432 6.66 16.37 -55.22
C LEU A 432 6.59 15.13 -54.32
N SER A 433 7.66 14.33 -54.33
CA SER A 433 7.83 13.21 -53.41
C SER A 433 7.87 13.70 -51.95
N GLU A 434 7.48 12.86 -50.98
CA GLU A 434 7.51 13.24 -49.55
C GLU A 434 8.91 13.68 -49.09
N GLU A 435 9.98 13.16 -49.71
CA GLU A 435 11.38 13.60 -49.50
C GLU A 435 11.67 15.03 -50.02
N GLU A 436 10.99 15.47 -51.08
CA GLU A 436 11.13 16.84 -51.62
C GLU A 436 10.33 17.86 -50.82
N LYS A 437 9.20 17.45 -50.24
CA LYS A 437 8.44 18.26 -49.27
C LYS A 437 9.21 18.45 -47.96
N GLU A 438 9.97 17.45 -47.50
CA GLU A 438 10.88 17.59 -46.35
C GLU A 438 12.01 18.59 -46.60
N LYS A 439 12.54 18.64 -47.83
CA LYS A 439 13.59 19.61 -48.22
C LYS A 439 13.09 21.05 -48.33
N LEU A 440 11.78 21.27 -48.41
CA LEU A 440 11.16 22.59 -48.50
C LEU A 440 10.77 23.19 -47.14
N PHE A 441 11.28 22.66 -46.03
CA PHE A 441 11.08 23.28 -44.72
C PHE A 441 11.80 24.63 -44.65
N THR A 442 11.02 25.70 -44.75
CA THR A 442 11.51 27.06 -44.45
C THR A 442 11.08 27.41 -43.03
N PRO A 443 12.04 27.71 -42.13
CA PRO A 443 11.70 28.19 -40.79
C PRO A 443 10.77 29.39 -40.92
N ASN A 444 9.66 29.38 -40.16
CA ASN A 444 8.76 30.53 -40.09
C ASN A 444 8.53 30.95 -38.63
N ILE A 445 8.04 32.18 -38.46
CA ILE A 445 7.80 32.78 -37.15
C ILE A 445 6.79 31.94 -36.36
N VAL A 446 5.79 31.36 -37.05
CA VAL A 446 4.77 30.50 -36.45
C VAL A 446 5.39 29.24 -35.84
N ASN A 447 6.25 28.53 -36.56
CA ASN A 447 6.91 27.32 -36.08
C ASN A 447 7.78 27.59 -34.86
N SER A 448 8.61 28.64 -34.95
CA SER A 448 9.48 29.08 -33.87
C SER A 448 8.68 29.45 -32.63
N THR A 449 7.56 30.18 -32.81
CA THR A 449 6.65 30.56 -31.72
C THR A 449 6.00 29.33 -31.11
N VAL A 450 5.44 28.44 -31.92
CA VAL A 450 4.71 27.23 -31.49
C VAL A 450 5.64 26.27 -30.75
N TYR A 451 6.89 26.11 -31.19
CA TYR A 451 7.88 25.31 -30.49
C TYR A 451 8.21 25.90 -29.10
N ILE A 452 8.54 27.20 -29.04
CA ILE A 452 8.89 27.87 -27.78
C ILE A 452 7.76 27.80 -26.77
N ILE A 453 6.53 28.12 -27.18
CA ILE A 453 5.39 28.04 -26.28
C ILE A 453 5.11 26.59 -25.88
N SER A 454 5.13 25.61 -26.80
CA SER A 454 4.90 24.20 -26.47
C SER A 454 5.89 23.70 -25.41
N MET A 455 7.16 24.07 -25.55
CA MET A 455 8.21 23.76 -24.58
C MET A 455 7.99 24.47 -23.23
N ALA A 456 7.63 25.75 -23.25
CA ALA A 456 7.34 26.51 -22.05
C ALA A 456 6.13 25.95 -21.27
N LEU A 457 5.04 25.61 -21.98
CA LEU A 457 3.82 25.03 -21.41
C LEU A 457 4.09 23.67 -20.75
N GLN A 458 4.93 22.83 -21.37
CA GLN A 458 5.34 21.54 -20.79
C GLN A 458 6.12 21.74 -19.49
N ILE A 459 7.08 22.67 -19.47
CA ILE A 459 7.87 22.99 -18.27
C ILE A 459 6.96 23.57 -17.16
N ALA A 460 6.04 24.47 -17.52
CA ALA A 460 5.05 25.03 -16.59
C ALA A 460 4.16 23.94 -15.99
N THR A 461 3.70 22.99 -16.81
CA THR A 461 2.90 21.84 -16.38
C THR A 461 3.63 21.01 -15.34
N PHE A 462 4.94 20.76 -15.50
CA PHE A 462 5.73 20.07 -14.48
C PHE A 462 5.89 20.88 -13.20
N ALA A 463 6.25 22.15 -13.31
CA ALA A 463 6.53 23.02 -12.18
C ALA A 463 5.29 23.26 -11.28
N ILE A 464 4.13 23.44 -11.90
CA ILE A 464 2.88 23.74 -11.18
C ILE A 464 2.28 22.48 -10.56
N ASN A 465 2.28 21.37 -11.29
CA ASN A 465 1.56 20.16 -10.88
C ASN A 465 2.37 19.23 -9.97
N TYR A 466 3.69 19.40 -9.89
CA TYR A 466 4.51 18.70 -8.91
C TYR A 466 4.22 19.19 -7.49
N ARG A 467 3.85 18.26 -6.60
CA ARG A 467 3.58 18.59 -5.19
C ARG A 467 4.27 17.62 -4.24
N GLY A 468 5.08 18.19 -3.35
CA GLY A 468 5.81 17.45 -2.33
C GLY A 468 5.01 17.22 -1.06
N HIS A 469 5.01 18.24 -0.21
CA HIS A 469 4.36 18.18 1.10
C HIS A 469 2.83 17.97 0.97
N PRO A 470 2.23 17.18 1.89
CA PRO A 470 2.81 16.59 3.10
C PRO A 470 3.28 15.13 2.95
N TYR A 471 3.52 14.63 1.73
CA TYR A 471 3.78 13.19 1.49
C TYR A 471 5.21 12.90 1.04
N MET A 472 5.76 13.76 0.19
CA MET A 472 7.09 13.60 -0.41
C MET A 472 7.88 14.90 -0.32
N GLU A 473 9.16 14.85 -0.71
CA GLU A 473 10.03 16.02 -0.80
C GLU A 473 9.45 17.12 -1.72
N SER A 474 9.64 18.38 -1.34
CA SER A 474 9.25 19.52 -2.17
C SER A 474 10.11 19.66 -3.42
N LEU A 475 9.66 20.47 -4.39
CA LEU A 475 10.44 20.72 -5.61
C LEU A 475 11.85 21.24 -5.31
N LYS A 476 11.99 22.08 -4.26
CA LYS A 476 13.28 22.61 -3.82
C LYS A 476 14.22 21.55 -3.24
N GLN A 477 13.66 20.47 -2.68
CA GLN A 477 14.42 19.35 -2.11
C GLN A 477 14.79 18.33 -3.19
N ASN A 478 13.94 18.13 -4.20
CA ASN A 478 14.25 17.33 -5.39
C ASN A 478 15.15 18.11 -6.37
N LYS A 479 16.45 18.17 -6.04
CA LYS A 479 17.45 18.92 -6.82
C LYS A 479 17.49 18.50 -8.29
N ALA A 480 17.31 17.21 -8.59
CA ALA A 480 17.37 16.70 -9.96
C ALA A 480 16.22 17.27 -10.81
N LEU A 481 14.98 17.19 -10.31
CA LEU A 481 13.82 17.76 -10.99
C LEU A 481 13.92 19.29 -11.09
N LEU A 482 14.37 19.95 -10.03
CA LEU A 482 14.54 21.40 -10.01
C LEU A 482 15.54 21.87 -11.07
N TYR A 483 16.73 21.28 -11.12
CA TYR A 483 17.74 21.66 -12.11
C TYR A 483 17.30 21.33 -13.54
N SER A 484 16.55 20.24 -13.75
CA SER A 484 15.95 19.93 -15.05
C SER A 484 14.97 21.03 -15.49
N ILE A 485 14.06 21.44 -14.61
CA ILE A 485 13.07 22.49 -14.90
C ILE A 485 13.75 23.86 -15.11
N LEU A 486 14.70 24.23 -14.25
CA LEU A 486 15.44 25.49 -14.37
C LEU A 486 16.33 25.54 -15.61
N GLY A 487 17.02 24.43 -15.93
CA GLY A 487 17.85 24.32 -17.12
C GLY A 487 17.02 24.46 -18.39
N SER A 488 15.92 23.72 -18.50
CA SER A 488 15.02 23.82 -19.66
C SER A 488 14.30 25.17 -19.74
N GLY A 489 13.89 25.75 -18.61
CA GLY A 489 13.34 27.10 -18.57
C GLY A 489 14.36 28.14 -19.01
N GLY A 490 15.62 27.99 -18.60
CA GLY A 490 16.73 28.83 -19.06
C GLY A 490 16.96 28.72 -20.57
N VAL A 491 16.91 27.52 -21.14
CA VAL A 491 16.98 27.32 -22.61
C VAL A 491 15.83 28.02 -23.32
N VAL A 492 14.59 27.86 -22.85
CA VAL A 492 13.41 28.55 -23.43
C VAL A 492 13.58 30.07 -23.38
N LEU A 493 14.05 30.63 -22.26
CA LEU A 493 14.29 32.06 -22.14
C LEU A 493 15.43 32.54 -23.03
N ALA A 494 16.53 31.76 -23.15
CA ALA A 494 17.65 32.08 -24.02
C ALA A 494 17.24 32.10 -25.50
N LEU A 495 16.42 31.13 -25.93
CA LEU A 495 15.85 31.06 -27.28
C LEU A 495 14.86 32.19 -27.54
N THR A 496 14.04 32.55 -26.55
CA THR A 496 13.06 33.66 -26.69
C THR A 496 13.77 35.01 -26.80
N LEU A 497 14.83 35.23 -26.01
CA LEU A 497 15.57 36.48 -25.98
C LEU A 497 16.61 36.62 -27.10
N GLY A 498 16.94 35.53 -27.80
CA GLY A 498 17.99 35.51 -28.83
C GLY A 498 19.39 35.81 -28.28
N ILE A 499 19.66 35.48 -27.01
CA ILE A 499 20.95 35.78 -26.36
C ILE A 499 22.08 34.93 -26.96
N ILE A 500 21.76 33.72 -27.42
CA ILE A 500 22.71 32.75 -27.97
C ILE A 500 22.33 32.47 -29.44
N PRO A 501 22.94 33.19 -30.40
CA PRO A 501 22.63 33.03 -31.83
C PRO A 501 22.94 31.62 -32.34
N GLU A 502 24.04 31.00 -31.88
CA GLU A 502 24.42 29.64 -32.25
C GLU A 502 23.35 28.61 -31.86
N LEU A 503 22.75 28.77 -30.68
CA LEU A 503 21.69 27.90 -30.21
C LEU A 503 20.42 28.10 -31.04
N SER A 504 20.07 29.34 -31.36
CA SER A 504 18.90 29.65 -32.20
C SER A 504 19.07 29.06 -33.60
N ALA A 505 20.28 29.12 -34.18
CA ALA A 505 20.62 28.51 -35.46
C ALA A 505 20.54 26.97 -35.44
N GLN A 506 21.06 26.31 -34.39
CA GLN A 506 20.96 24.86 -34.24
C GLN A 506 19.51 24.37 -34.15
N PHE A 507 18.66 25.14 -33.48
CA PHE A 507 17.23 24.84 -33.36
C PHE A 507 16.39 25.39 -34.52
N GLU A 508 17.02 26.07 -35.49
CA GLU A 508 16.37 26.74 -36.63
C GLU A 508 15.21 27.65 -36.21
N ILE A 509 15.40 28.36 -35.10
CA ILE A 509 14.47 29.34 -34.55
C ILE A 509 14.80 30.70 -35.17
N ILE A 510 13.80 31.36 -35.73
CA ILE A 510 13.95 32.70 -36.30
C ILE A 510 14.05 33.74 -35.19
N ASP A 511 14.90 34.75 -35.40
CA ASP A 511 14.96 35.92 -34.56
C ASP A 511 13.63 36.69 -34.58
N PHE A 512 13.00 36.77 -33.42
CA PHE A 512 11.75 37.48 -33.26
C PHE A 512 11.93 39.01 -33.34
N PRO A 513 11.01 39.73 -34.01
CA PRO A 513 10.92 41.18 -33.92
C PRO A 513 10.82 41.65 -32.46
N PRO A 514 11.42 42.80 -32.09
CA PRO A 514 11.47 43.25 -30.69
C PRO A 514 10.08 43.40 -30.05
N ASP A 515 9.11 43.90 -30.81
CA ASP A 515 7.72 44.04 -30.35
C ASP A 515 7.07 42.68 -30.06
N PHE A 516 7.26 41.71 -30.96
CA PHE A 516 6.73 40.36 -30.80
C PHE A 516 7.42 39.60 -29.65
N ARG A 517 8.72 39.81 -29.43
CA ARG A 517 9.47 39.23 -28.32
C ARG A 517 8.91 39.64 -26.96
N ILE A 518 8.54 40.91 -26.80
CA ILE A 518 7.90 41.40 -25.56
C ILE A 518 6.54 40.73 -25.36
N ILE A 519 5.73 40.63 -26.41
CA ILE A 519 4.43 39.95 -26.37
C ILE A 519 4.61 38.47 -25.97
N LEU A 520 5.56 37.78 -26.58
CA LEU A 520 5.87 36.38 -26.29
C LEU A 520 6.22 36.17 -24.81
N LEU A 521 7.13 36.98 -24.26
CA LEU A 521 7.51 36.91 -22.84
C LEU A 521 6.33 37.21 -21.89
N GLN A 522 5.50 38.20 -22.22
CA GLN A 522 4.32 38.54 -21.42
C GLN A 522 3.32 37.38 -21.39
N VAL A 523 3.09 36.72 -22.52
CA VAL A 523 2.16 35.57 -22.59
C VAL A 523 2.73 34.36 -21.85
N LEU A 524 4.03 34.08 -21.98
CA LEU A 524 4.67 32.98 -21.23
C LEU A 524 4.54 33.19 -19.71
N PHE A 525 4.73 34.42 -19.24
CA PHE A 525 4.55 34.76 -17.83
C PHE A 525 3.08 34.65 -17.41
N ALA A 526 2.15 35.19 -18.22
CA ALA A 526 0.73 35.14 -17.96
C ALA A 526 0.23 33.69 -17.87
N ASP A 527 0.63 32.83 -18.80
CA ASP A 527 0.28 31.41 -18.80
C ASP A 527 0.70 30.73 -17.49
N PHE A 528 1.97 30.89 -17.10
CA PHE A 528 2.50 30.30 -15.87
C PHE A 528 1.73 30.81 -14.63
N PHE A 529 1.49 32.11 -14.56
CA PHE A 529 0.80 32.76 -13.44
C PHE A 529 -0.65 32.29 -13.32
N PHE A 530 -1.44 32.37 -14.41
CA PHE A 530 -2.85 31.99 -14.38
C PHE A 530 -3.03 30.49 -14.16
N SER A 531 -2.20 29.65 -14.78
CA SER A 531 -2.22 28.19 -14.59
C SER A 531 -1.88 27.80 -13.14
N TYR A 532 -0.97 28.55 -12.49
CA TYR A 532 -0.67 28.38 -11.07
C TYR A 532 -1.84 28.79 -10.18
N VAL A 533 -2.45 29.94 -10.44
CA VAL A 533 -3.61 30.45 -9.67
C VAL A 533 -4.78 29.47 -9.78
N VAL A 534 -5.09 28.98 -10.97
CA VAL A 534 -6.15 27.98 -11.22
C VAL A 534 -5.92 26.71 -10.40
N ASP A 535 -4.71 26.16 -10.40
CA ASP A 535 -4.37 24.95 -9.62
C ASP A 535 -4.55 25.15 -8.11
N ARG A 536 -4.15 26.33 -7.60
CA ARG A 536 -4.27 26.67 -6.17
C ARG A 536 -5.72 26.90 -5.75
N LEU A 537 -6.52 27.56 -6.59
CA LEU A 537 -7.95 27.74 -6.35
C LEU A 537 -8.68 26.40 -6.36
N CYS A 538 -8.42 25.54 -7.35
CA CYS A 538 -9.01 24.20 -7.42
C CYS A 538 -8.64 23.35 -6.19
N LEU A 539 -7.40 23.45 -5.72
CA LEU A 539 -6.95 22.76 -4.51
C LEU A 539 -7.71 23.24 -3.28
N TRP A 540 -7.84 24.55 -3.13
CA TRP A 540 -8.53 25.14 -1.98
C TRP A 540 -10.02 24.77 -1.97
N LEU A 541 -10.67 24.76 -3.13
CA LEU A 541 -12.08 24.41 -3.26
C LEU A 541 -12.37 22.91 -3.12
N CYS A 542 -11.54 22.05 -3.74
CA CYS A 542 -11.87 20.64 -3.95
C CYS A 542 -10.77 19.65 -3.56
N GLY A 543 -9.56 20.13 -3.23
CA GLY A 543 -8.37 19.29 -3.09
C GLY A 543 -8.09 18.78 -1.68
N GLU A 544 -8.67 19.40 -0.64
CA GLU A 544 -8.67 18.78 0.68
C GLU A 544 -9.64 17.61 0.66
N GLY A 545 -9.10 16.39 0.73
CA GLY A 545 -9.86 15.21 1.12
C GLY A 545 -10.38 15.44 2.54
N ARG A 546 -11.48 16.21 2.68
CA ARG A 546 -12.19 16.38 3.93
C ARG A 546 -12.41 14.98 4.43
N THR A 547 -11.75 14.65 5.54
CA THR A 547 -12.02 13.44 6.27
C THR A 547 -13.51 13.46 6.51
N LYS A 548 -14.29 12.68 5.73
CA LYS A 548 -15.62 12.28 6.15
C LYS A 548 -15.36 11.60 7.47
N ALA A 549 -15.53 12.36 8.55
CA ALA A 549 -15.47 11.88 9.90
C ALA A 549 -16.66 10.92 10.05
N LYS A 550 -16.50 9.69 9.57
CA LYS A 550 -17.16 8.56 10.18
C LYS A 550 -16.41 8.34 11.49
N ARG A 551 -16.71 9.20 12.46
CA ARG A 551 -16.44 8.97 13.88
C ARG A 551 -17.37 7.87 14.36
#